data_AF-A0A7C1ILL3-F1
#
_entry.id   AF-A0A7C1ILL3-F1
#
_cell.length_a   1.000
_cell.length_b   1.000
_cell.length_c   1.000
_cell.angle_alpha   90.00
_cell.angle_beta   90.00
_cell.angle_gamma   90.00
#
_symmetry.space_group_name_H-M   'P 1'
#
loop_
_entity.id
_entity.type
_entity.pdbx_description
1 polymer ?
#
loop_
_entity_poly.entity_id
_entity_poly.type
_entity_poly.pdbx_seq_one_letter_code
_entity_poly.pdbx_strand_id
1 'polypeptide(L)'
;SIESDGETEVYDLTVPGPENFLANDLIVHNSIEQDADVVLFIYRDEVYNEDTERPNQADVIVAKHRNGPTGIVTLYFRKELTQFANLRKTDVDLAGF
;
A
#
# COMPACT_ATOMS: atom_id res chain seq x y z
N SER A 1 -41.46 -1.54 14.42
CA SER A 1 -40.91 -2.41 15.47
C SER A 1 -39.56 -2.89 14.98
N ILE A 2 -38.58 -3.06 15.87
CA ILE A 2 -37.39 -3.84 15.53
C ILE A 2 -37.69 -5.23 16.07
N GLU A 3 -37.79 -6.21 15.16
CA GLU A 3 -38.08 -7.60 15.48
C GLU A 3 -36.83 -8.41 15.17
N SER A 4 -36.48 -9.35 16.05
CA SER A 4 -35.28 -10.18 15.90
C SER A 4 -35.50 -11.21 14.80
N ASP A 5 -34.63 -11.22 13.79
CA ASP A 5 -34.71 -12.08 12.59
C ASP A 5 -33.95 -13.42 12.75
N GLY A 6 -33.67 -13.82 13.99
CA GLY A 6 -32.95 -15.05 14.31
C GLY A 6 -31.43 -14.96 14.18
N GLU A 7 -30.75 -16.09 14.43
CA GLU A 7 -29.30 -16.25 14.26
C GLU A 7 -29.02 -16.98 12.93
N THR A 8 -28.16 -16.42 12.09
CA THR A 8 -27.69 -17.04 10.84
C THR A 8 -26.19 -17.27 10.94
N GLU A 9 -25.73 -18.45 10.51
CA GLU A 9 -24.31 -18.68 10.30
C GLU A 9 -23.81 -17.78 9.17
N VAL A 10 -23.07 -16.74 9.54
CA VAL A 10 -22.30 -15.93 8.62
C VAL A 10 -20.91 -16.53 8.47
N TYR A 11 -20.40 -16.62 7.25
CA TYR A 11 -19.04 -17.12 6.97
C TYR A 11 -17.95 -16.10 7.30
N ASP A 12 -18.31 -15.01 7.99
CA ASP A 12 -17.39 -13.97 8.43
C ASP A 12 -17.19 -14.09 9.95
N LEU A 13 -15.96 -13.86 10.40
CA LEU A 13 -15.59 -14.05 11.80
C LEU A 13 -16.33 -13.05 12.69
N THR A 14 -17.09 -13.55 13.67
CA THR A 14 -17.76 -12.71 14.67
C THR A 14 -16.71 -12.04 15.56
N VAL A 15 -16.57 -10.71 15.44
CA VAL A 15 -15.70 -9.93 16.32
C VAL A 15 -16.49 -9.58 17.60
N PRO A 16 -16.00 -9.91 18.80
CA PRO A 16 -16.77 -9.78 20.06
C PRO A 16 -17.00 -8.34 20.52
N GLY A 17 -16.60 -7.34 19.73
CA GLY A 17 -16.75 -5.91 20.00
C GLY A 17 -16.38 -5.06 18.76
N PRO A 18 -16.42 -3.72 18.85
CA PRO A 18 -15.95 -2.81 17.81
C PRO A 18 -14.41 -2.81 17.75
N GLU A 19 -13.85 -3.97 17.44
CA GLU A 19 -12.41 -4.19 17.30
C GLU A 19 -12.07 -4.27 15.81
N ASN A 20 -10.96 -3.68 15.40
CA ASN A 20 -10.45 -3.91 14.06
C ASN A 20 -9.91 -5.35 13.97
N PHE A 21 -10.24 -6.06 12.89
CA PHE A 21 -9.79 -7.43 12.69
C PHE A 21 -8.25 -7.44 12.57
N LEU A 22 -7.57 -8.17 13.46
CA LEU A 22 -6.11 -8.31 13.51
C LEU A 22 -5.73 -9.70 13.00
N ALA A 23 -5.04 -9.77 11.87
CA ALA A 23 -4.47 -11.01 11.35
C ALA A 23 -2.94 -10.88 11.32
N ASN A 24 -2.24 -11.70 12.11
CA ASN A 24 -0.77 -11.72 12.17
C ASN A 24 -0.16 -10.32 12.41
N ASP A 25 -0.64 -9.62 13.45
CA ASP A 25 -0.27 -8.24 13.81
C ASP A 25 -0.54 -7.17 12.74
N LEU A 26 -1.30 -7.50 11.69
CA LEU A 26 -1.78 -6.56 10.69
C LEU A 26 -3.25 -6.28 10.92
N ILE A 27 -3.60 -4.98 10.91
CA ILE A 27 -4.99 -4.55 10.91
C ILE A 27 -5.57 -4.86 9.53
N VAL A 28 -6.36 -5.92 9.44
CA VAL A 28 -7.06 -6.33 8.23
C VAL A 28 -8.45 -5.69 8.26
N HIS A 29 -8.56 -4.53 7.63
CA HIS A 29 -9.85 -3.85 7.49
C HIS A 29 -10.68 -4.49 6.37
N ASN A 30 -11.51 -5.48 6.73
CA ASN A 30 -12.38 -6.19 5.78
C ASN A 30 -13.32 -5.22 5.00
N SER A 31 -13.73 -4.09 5.60
CA SER A 31 -14.61 -3.11 4.94
C SER A 31 -13.87 -2.08 4.08
N ILE A 32 -12.81 -1.42 4.57
CA ILE A 32 -12.21 -0.30 3.84
C ILE A 32 -11.46 -0.75 2.58
N GLU A 33 -10.82 -1.93 2.63
CA GLU A 33 -10.13 -2.48 1.47
C GLU A 33 -11.15 -2.82 0.39
N GLN A 34 -12.26 -3.47 0.77
CA GLN A 34 -13.31 -3.86 -0.18
C GLN A 34 -13.94 -2.63 -0.83
N ASP A 35 -14.22 -1.58 -0.06
CA ASP A 35 -14.87 -0.35 -0.52
C ASP A 35 -13.96 0.58 -1.33
N ALA A 36 -12.64 0.50 -1.16
CA ALA A 36 -11.69 1.32 -1.90
C ALA A 36 -11.66 0.98 -3.41
N ASP A 37 -11.66 2.02 -4.25
CA ASP A 37 -11.42 1.86 -5.69
C ASP A 37 -9.93 1.65 -6.01
N VAL A 38 -9.05 2.29 -5.23
CA VAL A 38 -7.59 2.19 -5.36
C VAL A 38 -6.95 2.06 -3.97
N VAL A 39 -6.00 1.14 -3.81
CA VAL A 39 -5.19 0.97 -2.61
C VAL A 39 -3.72 1.12 -3.00
N LEU A 40 -3.03 2.05 -2.35
CA LEU A 40 -1.62 2.34 -2.58
C LEU A 40 -0.82 2.08 -1.31
N PHE A 41 0.31 1.39 -1.43
CA PHE A 41 1.32 1.33 -0.39
C PHE A 41 2.54 2.15 -0.80
N ILE A 42 3.20 2.76 0.20
CA ILE A 42 4.46 3.47 0.01
C ILE A 42 5.53 2.66 0.71
N TYR A 43 6.53 2.22 -0.05
CA TYR A 43 7.69 1.52 0.48
C TYR A 43 8.97 2.29 0.18
N ARG A 44 9.82 2.42 1.19
CA ARG A 44 11.13 3.08 1.10
C ARG A 44 12.17 2.17 1.74
N ASP A 45 12.97 1.50 0.91
CA ASP A 45 13.97 0.53 1.35
C ASP A 45 14.96 1.16 2.34
N GLU A 46 15.41 2.39 2.05
CA GLU A 46 16.33 3.16 2.90
C GLU A 46 15.87 3.42 4.34
N VAL A 47 14.58 3.23 4.65
CA VAL A 47 14.05 3.39 6.02
C VAL A 47 14.33 2.14 6.85
N TYR A 48 14.45 0.98 6.20
CA TYR A 48 14.60 -0.32 6.85
C TYR A 48 15.97 -0.96 6.59
N ASN A 49 16.68 -0.51 5.56
CA ASN A 49 17.99 -1.00 5.16
C ASN A 49 18.97 0.17 5.00
N GLU A 50 19.93 0.28 5.92
CA GLU A 50 20.95 1.34 5.91
C GLU A 50 21.92 1.22 4.72
N ASP A 51 22.17 -0.01 4.24
CA ASP A 51 23.07 -0.32 3.12
C ASP A 51 22.34 -0.39 1.77
N THR A 52 21.21 0.29 1.63
CA THR A 52 20.40 0.23 0.41
C THR A 52 21.16 0.71 -0.84
N GLU A 53 21.02 -0.03 -1.94
CA GLU A 53 21.49 0.37 -3.26
C GLU A 53 20.54 1.38 -3.93
N ARG A 54 19.40 1.70 -3.29
CA ARG A 54 18.33 2.54 -3.83
C ARG A 54 18.06 3.77 -2.95
N PRO A 55 19.07 4.60 -2.64
CA PRO A 55 18.88 5.77 -1.79
C PRO A 55 17.90 6.77 -2.42
N ASN A 56 17.09 7.40 -1.58
CA ASN A 56 16.07 8.40 -1.98
C ASN A 56 15.06 7.88 -3.01
N GLN A 57 14.86 6.56 -3.12
CA GLN A 57 13.79 5.98 -3.92
C GLN A 57 12.62 5.57 -3.04
N ALA A 58 11.42 5.77 -3.56
CA ALA A 58 10.19 5.28 -2.95
C ALA A 58 9.36 4.56 -3.99
N ASP A 59 8.99 3.32 -3.68
CA ASP A 59 8.07 2.53 -4.49
C ASP A 59 6.64 2.82 -4.07
N VAL A 60 5.85 3.35 -5.00
CA VAL A 60 4.40 3.46 -4.88
C VAL A 60 3.80 2.21 -5.50
N ILE A 61 3.27 1.35 -4.64
CA ILE A 61 2.72 0.05 -5.01
C ILE A 61 1.21 0.19 -5.13
N VAL A 62 0.69 0.08 -6.34
CA VAL A 62 -0.73 0.02 -6.62
C VAL A 62 -1.21 -1.40 -6.36
N ALA A 63 -1.64 -1.67 -5.12
CA ALA A 63 -2.07 -3.00 -4.68
C ALA A 63 -3.49 -3.34 -5.15
N LYS A 64 -4.38 -2.34 -5.25
CA LYS A 64 -5.74 -2.49 -5.79
C LYS A 64 -6.03 -1.34 -6.73
N HIS A 65 -6.67 -1.63 -7.86
CA HIS A 65 -7.21 -0.63 -8.77
C HIS A 65 -8.41 -1.23 -9.53
N ARG A 66 -9.64 -0.85 -9.21
CA ARG A 66 -10.86 -1.48 -9.79
C ARG A 66 -11.00 -1.27 -11.30
N ASN A 67 -10.48 -0.16 -11.82
CA ASN A 67 -10.74 0.30 -13.19
C ASN A 67 -9.48 0.32 -14.08
N GLY A 68 -8.49 -0.54 -13.81
CA GLY A 68 -7.17 -0.44 -14.44
C GLY A 68 -6.08 -1.24 -13.73
N PRO A 69 -4.83 -1.15 -14.18
CA PRO A 69 -3.77 -2.07 -13.77
C PRO A 69 -3.23 -1.78 -12.37
N THR A 70 -2.83 -2.85 -11.69
CA THR A 70 -1.92 -2.80 -10.54
C THR A 70 -0.47 -2.75 -11.01
N GLY A 71 0.45 -2.38 -10.12
CA GLY A 71 1.88 -2.28 -10.46
C GLY A 71 2.67 -1.45 -9.48
N ILE A 72 3.94 -1.25 -9.80
CA ILE A 72 4.87 -0.48 -8.96
C ILE A 72 5.40 0.69 -9.78
N VAL A 73 5.36 1.89 -9.20
CA VAL A 73 5.95 3.09 -9.75
C VAL A 73 7.02 3.59 -8.78
N THR A 74 8.27 3.62 -9.22
CA THR A 74 9.37 4.16 -8.42
C THR A 74 9.51 5.66 -8.63
N LEU A 75 9.48 6.40 -7.52
CA LEU A 75 9.63 7.85 -7.48
C LEU A 75 10.91 8.23 -6.72
N TYR A 76 11.40 9.44 -6.96
CA TYR A 76 12.45 10.04 -6.15
C TYR A 76 11.84 10.75 -4.93
N PHE A 77 12.36 10.50 -3.74
CA PHE A 77 11.91 11.10 -2.48
C PHE A 77 12.95 12.07 -1.92
N ARG A 78 12.60 13.37 -1.88
CA ARG A 78 13.40 14.43 -1.27
C ARG A 78 13.10 14.48 0.22
N LYS A 79 13.97 13.90 1.04
CA LYS A 79 13.78 13.78 2.50
C LYS A 79 13.60 15.13 3.18
N GLU A 80 14.38 16.11 2.79
CA GLU A 80 14.43 17.44 3.41
C GLU A 80 13.13 18.23 3.21
N LEU A 81 12.39 17.90 2.15
CA LEU A 81 11.14 18.56 1.77
C LEU A 81 9.93 17.63 1.93
N THR A 82 10.13 16.37 2.34
CA THR A 82 9.09 15.33 2.35
C THR A 82 8.30 15.27 1.02
N GLN A 83 9.01 15.38 -0.10
CA GLN A 83 8.42 15.56 -1.43
C GLN A 83 8.77 14.41 -2.38
N PHE A 84 7.76 13.89 -3.09
CA PHE A 84 7.95 12.98 -4.20
C PHE A 84 8.15 13.74 -5.51
N ALA A 85 9.09 13.28 -6.32
CA ALA A 85 9.39 13.79 -7.64
C ALA A 85 9.55 12.64 -8.65
N ASN A 86 9.40 12.95 -9.93
CA ASN A 86 9.64 11.97 -10.99
C ASN A 86 11.09 11.49 -10.94
N LEU A 87 11.27 10.18 -10.91
CA LEU A 87 12.58 9.57 -11.03
C LEU A 87 13.07 9.76 -12.48
N ARG A 88 13.96 10.72 -12.70
CA ARG A 88 14.64 10.87 -14.00
C ARG A 88 15.75 9.83 -14.08
N LYS A 89 15.59 8.85 -14.96
CA LYS A 89 16.68 7.96 -15.36
C LYS A 89 17.42 8.66 -16.51
N THR A 90 18.61 9.18 -16.24
CA THR A 90 19.50 9.65 -17.31
C THR A 90 20.32 8.46 -17.76
N ASP A 91 19.92 7.83 -18.87
CA ASP A 91 20.77 6.85 -19.54
C ASP A 91 21.95 7.63 -20.16
N VAL A 92 23.10 7.58 -19.49
CA VAL A 92 24.34 8.12 -20.04
C VAL A 92 24.89 7.08 -20.98
N ASP A 93 24.75 7.31 -22.29
CA ASP A 93 25.39 6.47 -23.29
C ASP A 93 26.91 6.71 -23.27
N LEU A 94 27.62 5.74 -22.67
CA LEU A 94 29.08 5.74 -22.60
C LEU A 94 29.74 5.09 -23.83
N ALA A 95 28.96 4.63 -24.82
CA ALA A 95 29.51 3.98 -26.03
C ALA A 95 30.18 4.96 -27.02
N GLY A 96 30.28 6.24 -26.67
CA GLY A 96 30.89 7.30 -27.49
C GLY A 96 32.35 7.64 -27.16
N PHE A 97 33.04 6.87 -26.31
CA PHE A 97 34.48 6.99 -26.05
C PHE A 97 35.26 5.77 -26.52
#